data_AF-A0A1H3ICN0-F1
#
_entry.id   AF-A0A1H3ICN0-F1
#
_cell.length_a   1.000
_cell.length_b   1.000
_cell.length_c   1.000
_cell.angle_alpha   90.00
_cell.angle_beta   90.00
_cell.angle_gamma   90.00
#
_symmetry.space_group_name_H-M   'P 1'
#
loop_
_entity.id
_entity.type
_entity.pdbx_description
1 polymer ?
#
loop_
_entity_poly.entity_id
_entity_poly.type
_entity_poly.pdbx_seq_one_letter_code
_entity_poly.pdbx_strand_id
1 'polypeptide(L)'
;MSTKRQIITISRQFGSGGHNIAKRLAKQLDIPFYDEEIIVEAAKESGIDPEMVKALEETPTNSLLYSLSSSAIFGGGSFSPVIDLPMTDKVFLAQSEVIRQYAEAGSCVIVGRCGNFVLRDDPDAVDVFIHRDLEERINQVAKLYDLTQKKAAESVKKVDKQRSGYANYYSDRNWGQADNYDLALNSGLLGEDGCIEVIITFLNRMALRKKARG
;
A
#
# COMPACT_ATOMS: atom_id res chain seq x y z
N MET A 1 -2.62 20.84 -24.18
CA MET A 1 -1.54 20.64 -23.19
C MET A 1 -2.09 19.68 -22.16
N SER A 2 -1.60 18.43 -22.13
CA SER A 2 -2.03 17.47 -21.10
C SER A 2 -1.56 17.98 -19.75
N THR A 3 -2.48 18.23 -18.83
CA THR A 3 -2.17 18.51 -17.43
C THR A 3 -1.43 17.31 -16.87
N LYS A 4 -0.19 17.53 -16.42
CA LYS A 4 0.69 16.46 -15.95
C LYS A 4 0.05 15.76 -14.74
N ARG A 5 0.00 14.43 -14.77
CA ARG A 5 -0.62 13.61 -13.72
C ARG A 5 0.17 13.73 -12.42
N GLN A 6 -0.52 13.75 -11.29
CA GLN A 6 0.06 13.65 -9.97
C GLN A 6 -0.40 12.33 -9.36
N ILE A 7 0.46 11.32 -9.41
CA ILE A 7 0.17 9.98 -8.88
C ILE A 7 0.99 9.85 -7.60
N ILE A 8 0.32 9.67 -6.47
CA ILE A 8 0.98 9.55 -5.17
C ILE A 8 0.61 8.22 -4.54
N THR A 9 1.60 7.39 -4.23
CA THR A 9 1.38 6.18 -3.45
C THR A 9 1.82 6.40 -2.01
N ILE A 10 1.03 5.92 -1.06
CA ILE A 10 1.29 6.08 0.38
C ILE A 10 1.34 4.73 1.08
N SER A 11 2.56 4.33 1.42
CA SER A 11 2.84 3.25 2.35
C SER A 11 2.95 3.80 3.78
N ARG A 12 2.56 3.00 4.79
CA ARG A 12 2.46 3.51 6.16
C ARG A 12 2.55 2.44 7.23
N GLN A 13 3.17 2.79 8.35
CA GLN A 13 3.06 2.02 9.59
C GLN A 13 1.66 2.13 10.19
N PHE A 14 1.19 1.09 10.88
CA PHE A 14 -0.09 1.14 11.58
C PHE A 14 0.00 2.09 12.78
N GLY A 15 -1.01 2.94 12.94
CA GLY A 15 -1.02 3.99 13.95
C GLY A 15 -0.19 5.23 13.60
N SER A 16 0.37 5.38 12.39
CA SER A 16 1.15 6.59 12.03
C SER A 16 0.30 7.78 11.57
N GLY A 17 -1.02 7.62 11.40
CA GLY A 17 -1.87 8.65 10.80
C GLY A 17 -1.77 8.72 9.26
N GLY A 18 -0.97 7.85 8.62
CA GLY A 18 -0.75 7.89 7.17
C GLY A 18 -2.01 7.83 6.30
N HIS A 19 -3.06 7.11 6.72
CA HIS A 19 -4.34 7.10 6.01
C HIS A 19 -5.03 8.48 6.03
N ASN A 20 -5.04 9.16 7.19
CA ASN A 20 -5.63 10.50 7.30
C ASN A 20 -4.83 11.52 6.49
N ILE A 21 -3.49 11.46 6.57
CA ILE A 21 -2.59 12.28 5.74
C ILE A 21 -2.91 12.09 4.26
N ALA A 22 -3.03 10.86 3.78
CA ALA A 22 -3.35 10.55 2.39
C ALA A 22 -4.71 11.11 1.95
N LYS A 23 -5.76 10.89 2.75
CA LYS A 23 -7.11 11.38 2.47
C LYS A 23 -7.17 12.91 2.43
N ARG A 24 -6.50 13.57 3.37
CA ARG A 24 -6.43 15.03 3.45
C ARG A 24 -5.59 15.63 2.33
N LEU A 25 -4.48 14.99 1.96
CA LEU A 25 -3.67 15.37 0.81
C LEU A 25 -4.49 15.35 -0.48
N ALA A 26 -5.20 14.24 -0.74
CA ALA A 26 -6.04 14.10 -1.93
C ALA A 26 -7.09 15.23 -2.00
N LYS A 27 -7.74 15.52 -0.87
CA LYS A 27 -8.69 16.64 -0.76
C LYS A 27 -8.05 18.01 -1.03
N GLN A 28 -6.84 18.25 -0.55
CA GLN A 28 -6.15 19.54 -0.78
C GLN A 28 -5.70 19.72 -2.22
N LEU A 29 -5.32 18.62 -2.88
CA LEU A 29 -4.92 18.61 -4.29
C LEU A 29 -6.13 18.57 -5.24
N ASP A 30 -7.34 18.36 -4.72
CA ASP A 30 -8.57 18.13 -5.49
C ASP A 30 -8.43 16.96 -6.48
N ILE A 31 -7.90 15.83 -5.99
CA ILE A 31 -7.72 14.60 -6.76
C ILE A 31 -8.35 13.39 -6.06
N PRO A 32 -8.74 12.34 -6.81
CA PRO A 32 -9.25 11.10 -6.26
C PRO A 32 -8.36 10.45 -5.19
N PHE A 33 -9.00 9.80 -4.22
CA PHE A 33 -8.39 9.02 -3.16
C PHE A 33 -8.86 7.57 -3.25
N TYR A 34 -7.93 6.61 -3.22
CA TYR A 34 -8.22 5.18 -3.33
C TYR A 34 -7.54 4.38 -2.21
N ASP A 35 -8.32 3.64 -1.44
CA ASP A 35 -7.86 2.66 -0.44
C ASP A 35 -8.70 1.37 -0.55
N GLU A 36 -9.89 1.36 0.05
CA GLU A 36 -10.78 0.20 0.08
C GLU A 36 -11.46 -0.04 -1.27
N GLU A 37 -11.63 1.00 -2.08
CA GLU A 37 -12.22 0.94 -3.42
C GLU A 37 -11.45 -0.04 -4.33
N ILE A 38 -10.14 -0.16 -4.14
CA ILE A 38 -9.28 -1.08 -4.91
C ILE A 38 -9.69 -2.54 -4.64
N ILE A 39 -10.05 -2.86 -3.40
CA ILE A 39 -10.48 -4.22 -3.02
C ILE A 39 -11.79 -4.57 -3.72
N VAL A 40 -12.73 -3.63 -3.69
CA VAL A 40 -14.06 -3.82 -4.28
C VAL A 40 -13.97 -3.95 -5.80
N GLU A 41 -13.16 -3.13 -6.46
CA GLU A 41 -13.02 -3.20 -7.91
C GLU A 41 -12.24 -4.45 -8.34
N ALA A 42 -11.17 -4.80 -7.63
CA ALA A 42 -10.41 -6.01 -7.91
C ALA A 42 -11.26 -7.28 -7.73
N ALA A 43 -12.14 -7.30 -6.73
CA ALA A 43 -13.10 -8.38 -6.52
C ALA A 43 -14.06 -8.53 -7.72
N LYS A 44 -14.61 -7.42 -8.23
CA LYS A 44 -15.49 -7.44 -9.41
C LYS A 44 -14.76 -7.94 -10.65
N GLU A 45 -13.56 -7.45 -10.91
CA GLU A 45 -12.78 -7.83 -12.11
C GLU A 45 -12.33 -9.28 -12.09
N SER A 46 -11.93 -9.78 -10.92
CA SER A 46 -11.46 -11.16 -10.74
C SER A 46 -12.58 -12.18 -10.55
N GLY A 47 -13.81 -11.73 -10.29
CA GLY A 47 -14.92 -12.60 -9.90
C GLY A 47 -14.76 -13.23 -8.51
N ILE A 48 -13.83 -12.72 -7.69
CA ILE A 48 -13.56 -13.18 -6.33
C ILE A 48 -14.44 -12.37 -5.37
N ASP A 49 -15.02 -13.03 -4.37
CA ASP A 49 -15.81 -12.35 -3.35
C ASP A 49 -14.97 -11.29 -2.59
N PRO A 50 -15.47 -10.05 -2.38
CA PRO A 50 -14.72 -9.01 -1.68
C PRO A 50 -14.27 -9.38 -0.26
N GLU A 51 -15.05 -10.17 0.48
CA GLU A 51 -14.65 -10.65 1.81
C GLU A 51 -13.50 -11.65 1.70
N MET A 52 -13.51 -12.49 0.66
CA MET A 52 -12.42 -13.41 0.37
C MET A 52 -11.14 -12.66 -0.02
N VAL A 53 -11.23 -11.62 -0.85
CA VAL A 53 -10.09 -10.74 -1.18
C VAL A 53 -9.46 -10.19 0.10
N LYS A 54 -10.28 -9.60 0.97
CA LYS A 54 -9.83 -9.02 2.24
C LYS A 54 -9.19 -10.08 3.16
N ALA A 55 -9.81 -11.25 3.28
CA ALA A 55 -9.29 -12.33 4.13
C ALA A 55 -7.93 -12.87 3.64
N LEU A 56 -7.74 -12.99 2.33
CA LEU A 56 -6.48 -13.45 1.74
C LEU A 56 -5.31 -12.48 2.02
N GLU A 57 -5.58 -11.18 2.10
CA GLU A 57 -4.58 -10.17 2.44
C GLU A 57 -4.22 -10.11 3.92
N GLU A 58 -5.18 -10.46 4.78
CA GLU A 58 -4.97 -10.55 6.23
C GLU A 58 -4.27 -11.87 6.64
N THR A 59 -4.21 -12.85 5.73
CA THR A 59 -3.56 -14.14 5.98
C THR A 59 -2.03 -13.95 5.93
N PRO A 60 -1.27 -14.40 6.95
CA PRO A 60 0.18 -14.33 6.91
C PRO A 60 0.70 -15.10 5.70
N THR A 61 1.35 -14.41 4.77
CA THR A 61 2.08 -14.98 3.64
C THR A 61 3.36 -15.69 4.13
N ASN A 62 3.22 -16.65 5.04
CA ASN A 62 4.30 -17.61 5.30
C ASN A 62 4.34 -18.56 4.09
N SER A 63 4.96 -18.11 3.00
CA SER A 63 5.08 -18.85 1.74
C SER A 63 5.74 -20.22 1.92
N LEU A 64 6.50 -20.42 3.01
CA LEU A 64 7.06 -21.72 3.36
C LEU A 64 6.00 -22.75 3.80
N LEU A 65 5.01 -22.35 4.60
CA LEU A 65 3.96 -23.27 5.05
C LEU A 65 2.92 -23.53 3.96
N TYR A 66 2.59 -22.52 3.15
CA TYR A 66 1.71 -22.72 2.00
C TYR A 66 2.37 -23.59 0.92
N SER A 67 3.66 -23.38 0.58
CA SER A 67 4.37 -24.25 -0.38
C SER A 67 4.54 -25.68 0.14
N LEU A 68 4.77 -25.87 1.45
CA LEU A 68 4.85 -27.19 2.07
C LEU A 68 3.48 -27.86 2.22
N SER A 69 2.42 -27.12 2.54
CA SER A 69 1.07 -27.70 2.64
C SER A 69 0.48 -27.98 1.26
N SER A 70 0.74 -27.15 0.26
CA SER A 70 0.37 -27.40 -1.14
C SER A 70 1.08 -28.65 -1.66
N SER A 71 2.39 -28.77 -1.45
CA SER A 71 3.13 -29.97 -1.87
C SER A 71 2.72 -31.23 -1.10
N ALA A 72 2.27 -31.11 0.16
CA ALA A 72 1.76 -32.23 0.95
C ALA A 72 0.31 -32.61 0.64
N ILE A 73 -0.53 -31.67 0.19
CA ILE A 73 -1.94 -31.91 -0.17
C ILE A 73 -2.06 -32.42 -1.62
N PHE A 74 -1.23 -31.94 -2.55
CA PHE A 74 -1.22 -32.36 -3.96
C PHE A 74 -0.33 -33.59 -4.22
N GLY A 75 -0.34 -34.55 -3.29
CA GLY A 75 0.28 -35.85 -3.48
C GLY A 75 -0.35 -36.60 -4.64
N GLY A 76 0.34 -36.62 -5.80
CA GLY A 76 0.25 -37.71 -6.78
C GLY A 76 -0.91 -37.68 -7.79
N GLY A 77 -1.34 -36.51 -8.29
CA GLY A 77 -2.38 -36.42 -9.32
C GLY A 77 -1.94 -35.65 -10.58
N SER A 78 -2.10 -36.31 -11.74
CA SER A 78 -1.91 -35.86 -13.12
C SER A 78 -1.76 -34.35 -13.41
N PHE A 79 -0.62 -34.00 -14.01
CA PHE A 79 -0.34 -32.68 -14.59
C PHE A 79 -1.31 -32.34 -15.73
N SER A 80 -2.17 -31.35 -15.52
CA SER A 80 -2.72 -30.51 -16.58
C SER A 80 -1.90 -29.21 -16.60
N PRO A 81 -1.43 -28.68 -17.75
CA PRO A 81 -0.51 -27.54 -17.79
C PRO A 81 -1.21 -26.18 -17.62
N VAL A 82 -2.38 -26.15 -16.96
CA VAL A 82 -2.93 -24.91 -16.44
C VAL A 82 -2.38 -24.77 -15.03
N ILE A 83 -1.25 -24.06 -14.89
CA ILE A 83 -0.75 -23.64 -13.59
C ILE A 83 -1.84 -22.74 -13.01
N ASP A 84 -2.72 -23.31 -12.19
CA ASP A 84 -3.75 -22.54 -11.53
C ASP A 84 -3.06 -21.71 -10.46
N LEU A 85 -2.89 -20.41 -10.74
CA LEU A 85 -2.23 -19.47 -9.83
C LEU A 85 -2.88 -19.55 -8.44
N PRO A 86 -2.09 -19.51 -7.36
CA PRO A 86 -2.62 -19.36 -6.01
C PRO A 86 -3.63 -18.21 -5.95
N MET A 87 -4.70 -18.36 -5.18
CA MET A 87 -5.73 -17.32 -5.05
C MET A 87 -5.17 -15.98 -4.59
N THR A 88 -4.13 -15.99 -3.74
CA THR A 88 -3.42 -14.80 -3.30
C THR A 88 -2.77 -14.04 -4.46
N ASP A 89 -2.20 -14.77 -5.42
CA ASP A 89 -1.52 -14.20 -6.58
C ASP A 89 -2.55 -13.64 -7.57
N LYS A 90 -3.69 -14.33 -7.76
CA LYS A 90 -4.82 -13.81 -8.55
C LYS A 90 -5.35 -12.50 -7.99
N VAL A 91 -5.53 -12.42 -6.66
CA VAL A 91 -5.93 -11.19 -5.98
C VAL A 91 -4.91 -10.08 -6.20
N PHE A 92 -3.62 -10.36 -6.00
CA PHE A 92 -2.56 -9.37 -6.22
C PHE A 92 -2.55 -8.83 -7.65
N LEU A 93 -2.69 -9.71 -8.65
CA LEU A 93 -2.73 -9.30 -10.06
C LEU A 93 -3.95 -8.41 -10.36
N ALA A 94 -5.13 -8.76 -9.86
CA ALA A 94 -6.34 -7.96 -10.02
C ALA A 94 -6.20 -6.57 -9.38
N GLN A 95 -5.66 -6.50 -8.16
CA GLN A 95 -5.39 -5.21 -7.50
C GLN A 95 -4.37 -4.38 -8.26
N SER A 96 -3.31 -5.03 -8.75
CA SER A 96 -2.28 -4.35 -9.53
C SER A 96 -2.86 -3.74 -10.81
N GLU A 97 -3.82 -4.42 -11.43
CA GLU A 97 -4.52 -3.93 -12.62
C GLU A 97 -5.38 -2.71 -12.30
N VAL A 98 -6.22 -2.79 -11.27
CA VAL A 98 -7.03 -1.66 -10.79
C VAL A 98 -6.17 -0.44 -10.45
N ILE A 99 -5.03 -0.65 -9.78
CA ILE A 99 -4.07 0.43 -9.45
C ILE A 99 -3.53 1.10 -10.72
N ARG A 100 -3.17 0.32 -11.75
CA ARG A 100 -2.71 0.86 -13.04
C ARG A 100 -3.82 1.64 -13.72
N GLN A 101 -5.04 1.12 -13.76
CA GLN A 101 -6.19 1.81 -14.35
C GLN A 101 -6.45 3.17 -13.69
N TYR A 102 -6.39 3.25 -12.36
CA TYR A 102 -6.55 4.52 -11.64
C TYR A 102 -5.45 5.53 -11.97
N ALA A 103 -4.20 5.07 -12.06
CA ALA A 103 -3.08 5.92 -12.46
C ALA A 103 -3.17 6.38 -13.93
N GLU A 104 -3.65 5.52 -14.83
CA GLU A 104 -3.88 5.84 -16.24
C GLU A 104 -5.02 6.85 -16.43
N ALA A 105 -6.08 6.74 -15.62
CA ALA A 105 -7.22 7.67 -15.67
C ALA A 105 -6.86 9.11 -15.30
N GLY A 106 -5.85 9.31 -14.44
CA GLY A 106 -5.37 10.65 -14.10
C GLY A 106 -4.63 10.75 -12.76
N SER A 107 -4.60 11.97 -12.22
CA SER A 107 -4.01 12.23 -10.90
C SER A 107 -4.80 11.49 -9.81
N CYS A 108 -4.11 10.93 -8.82
CA CYS A 108 -4.73 10.22 -7.70
C CYS A 108 -3.78 10.04 -6.51
N VAL A 109 -4.36 9.77 -5.34
CA VAL A 109 -3.66 9.27 -4.15
C VAL A 109 -4.09 7.84 -3.86
N ILE A 110 -3.14 6.92 -3.79
CA ILE A 110 -3.36 5.48 -3.58
C ILE A 110 -2.68 5.04 -2.28
N VAL A 111 -3.36 4.24 -1.47
CA VAL A 111 -2.90 3.88 -0.13
C VAL A 111 -2.57 2.38 -0.01
N GLY A 112 -1.29 2.01 -0.10
CA GLY A 112 -0.79 0.66 0.17
C GLY A 112 -0.89 -0.30 -1.02
N ARG A 113 -1.21 -1.58 -0.75
CA ARG A 113 -1.37 -2.66 -1.76
C ARG A 113 -0.22 -2.77 -2.77
N CYS A 114 1.01 -2.52 -2.30
CA CYS A 114 2.21 -2.46 -3.14
C CYS A 114 2.13 -1.45 -4.30
N GLY A 115 1.33 -0.38 -4.16
CA GLY A 115 1.18 0.65 -5.21
C GLY A 115 2.52 1.23 -5.66
N ASN A 116 3.47 1.42 -4.73
CA ASN A 116 4.84 1.86 -5.01
C ASN A 116 5.62 0.89 -5.91
N PHE A 117 5.37 -0.41 -5.77
CA PHE A 117 5.98 -1.42 -6.65
C PHE A 117 5.24 -1.53 -7.98
N VAL A 118 3.90 -1.52 -7.95
CA VAL A 118 3.05 -1.63 -9.15
C VAL A 118 3.27 -0.45 -10.10
N LEU A 119 3.49 0.76 -9.57
CA LEU A 119 3.66 1.99 -10.34
C LEU A 119 5.12 2.45 -10.44
N ARG A 120 6.10 1.60 -10.10
CA ARG A 120 7.54 1.94 -10.05
C ARG A 120 8.11 2.46 -11.37
N ASP A 121 7.49 2.06 -12.48
CA ASP A 121 7.92 2.40 -13.85
C ASP A 121 7.14 3.61 -14.41
N ASP A 122 6.13 4.13 -13.67
CA ASP A 122 5.42 5.36 -14.05
C ASP A 122 6.28 6.57 -13.66
N PRO A 123 6.71 7.40 -14.63
CA PRO A 123 7.61 8.52 -14.37
C PRO A 123 6.96 9.65 -13.57
N ASP A 124 5.63 9.67 -13.43
CA ASP A 124 4.87 10.67 -12.68
C ASP A 124 4.41 10.17 -11.30
N ALA A 125 4.65 8.90 -10.96
CA ALA A 125 4.42 8.36 -9.63
C ALA A 125 5.43 8.89 -8.62
N VAL A 126 4.95 9.18 -7.40
CA VAL A 126 5.76 9.53 -6.24
C VAL A 126 5.36 8.66 -5.07
N ASP A 127 6.35 8.01 -4.46
CA ASP A 127 6.15 7.06 -3.39
C ASP A 127 6.51 7.67 -2.03
N VAL A 128 5.54 7.67 -1.11
CA VAL A 128 5.69 8.24 0.23
C VAL A 128 5.50 7.16 1.29
N PHE A 129 6.41 7.11 2.25
CA PHE A 129 6.31 6.27 3.45
C PHE A 129 6.05 7.13 4.69
N ILE A 130 4.93 6.89 5.38
CA ILE A 130 4.59 7.57 6.63
C ILE A 130 4.87 6.67 7.83
N HIS A 131 5.81 7.10 8.67
CA HIS A 131 6.22 6.39 9.87
C HIS A 131 6.08 7.26 11.12
N ARG A 132 6.13 6.62 12.29
CA ARG A 132 6.05 7.28 13.59
C ARG A 132 6.68 6.40 14.67
N ASP A 133 7.11 7.00 15.77
CA ASP A 133 7.65 6.26 16.91
C ASP A 133 6.68 5.16 17.39
N LEU A 134 7.22 4.00 17.78
CA LEU A 134 6.41 2.85 18.15
C LEU A 134 5.49 3.14 19.33
N GLU A 135 5.98 3.80 20.38
CA GLU A 135 5.17 4.09 21.57
C GLU A 135 4.04 5.06 21.25
N GLU A 136 4.33 6.08 20.45
CA GLU A 136 3.30 7.01 19.97
C GLU A 136 2.22 6.30 19.15
N ARG A 137 2.61 5.39 18.25
CA ARG A 137 1.65 4.60 17.46
C ARG A 137 0.79 3.71 18.34
N ILE A 138 1.37 3.07 19.35
CA ILE A 138 0.64 2.24 20.32
C ILE A 138 -0.39 3.10 21.07
N ASN A 139 0.01 4.27 21.56
CA ASN A 139 -0.88 5.20 22.25
C ASN A 139 -2.04 5.67 21.35
N GLN A 140 -1.74 6.00 20.09
CA GLN A 140 -2.77 6.37 19.12
C GLN A 140 -3.75 5.24 18.84
N VAL A 141 -3.26 4.02 18.62
CA VAL A 141 -4.10 2.84 18.37
C VAL A 141 -4.95 2.50 19.61
N ALA A 142 -4.37 2.55 20.81
CA ALA A 142 -5.10 2.34 22.05
C ALA A 142 -6.29 3.31 22.17
N LYS A 143 -6.05 4.59 21.88
CA LYS A 143 -7.09 5.63 21.92
C LYS A 143 -8.15 5.45 20.83
N LEU A 144 -7.74 5.18 19.58
CA LEU A 144 -8.64 5.12 18.43
C LEU A 144 -9.59 3.91 18.49
N TYR A 145 -9.13 2.79 19.04
CA TYR A 145 -9.87 1.53 19.05
C TYR A 145 -10.34 1.10 20.45
N ASP A 146 -10.21 1.97 21.45
CA ASP A 146 -10.53 1.69 22.86
C ASP A 146 -9.89 0.37 23.36
N LEU A 147 -8.58 0.25 23.14
CA LEU A 147 -7.80 -0.95 23.48
C LEU A 147 -6.89 -0.70 24.67
N THR A 148 -6.60 -1.75 25.42
CA THR A 148 -5.50 -1.71 26.39
C THR A 148 -4.16 -1.52 25.67
N GLN A 149 -3.19 -0.91 26.35
CA GLN A 149 -1.82 -0.73 25.83
C GLN A 149 -1.22 -2.02 25.27
N LYS A 150 -1.42 -3.14 25.97
CA LYS A 150 -0.97 -4.46 25.53
C LYS A 150 -1.62 -4.88 24.20
N LYS A 151 -2.95 -4.79 24.09
CA LYS A 151 -3.67 -5.14 22.87
C LYS A 151 -3.30 -4.23 21.70
N ALA A 152 -3.14 -2.92 21.96
CA ALA A 152 -2.69 -1.97 20.95
C ALA A 152 -1.28 -2.30 20.42
N ALA A 153 -0.34 -2.64 21.32
CA ALA A 153 1.00 -3.07 20.94
C ALA A 153 1.02 -4.36 20.10
N GLU A 154 0.19 -5.34 20.46
CA GLU A 154 0.01 -6.57 19.68
C GLU A 154 -0.56 -6.26 18.29
N SER A 155 -1.58 -5.41 18.20
CA SER A 155 -2.18 -4.98 16.93
C SER A 155 -1.20 -4.24 16.03
N VAL A 156 -0.44 -3.27 16.56
CA VAL A 156 0.58 -2.53 15.80
C VAL A 156 1.61 -3.47 15.19
N LYS A 157 2.16 -4.37 16.00
CA LYS A 157 3.15 -5.35 15.52
C LYS A 157 2.56 -6.32 14.50
N LYS A 158 1.32 -6.78 14.72
CA LYS A 158 0.64 -7.71 13.82
C LYS A 158 0.40 -7.08 12.45
N VAL A 159 -0.18 -5.87 12.40
CA VAL A 159 -0.51 -5.19 11.14
C VAL A 159 0.75 -4.79 10.38
N ASP A 160 1.77 -4.27 11.05
CA ASP A 160 3.05 -3.94 10.39
C ASP A 160 3.72 -5.20 9.81
N LYS A 161 3.67 -6.33 10.54
CA LYS A 161 4.20 -7.61 10.05
C LYS A 161 3.43 -8.15 8.85
N GLN A 162 2.11 -7.99 8.83
CA GLN A 162 1.29 -8.36 7.66
C GLN A 162 1.65 -7.49 6.45
N ARG A 163 1.76 -6.17 6.64
CA ARG A 163 2.13 -5.23 5.56
C ARG A 163 3.52 -5.49 5.01
N SER A 164 4.51 -5.73 5.88
CA SER A 164 5.87 -6.05 5.45
C SER A 164 5.95 -7.42 4.79
N GLY A 165 5.26 -8.44 5.33
CA GLY A 165 5.20 -9.78 4.72
C GLY A 165 4.56 -9.77 3.33
N TYR A 166 3.48 -9.01 3.15
CA TYR A 166 2.83 -8.83 1.85
C TYR A 166 3.74 -8.10 0.86
N ALA A 167 4.30 -6.96 1.26
CA ALA A 167 5.19 -6.17 0.39
C ALA A 167 6.45 -6.95 0.00
N ASN A 168 7.11 -7.62 0.95
CA ASN A 168 8.34 -8.37 0.67
C ASN A 168 8.08 -9.65 -0.16
N TYR A 169 6.85 -10.18 -0.17
CA TYR A 169 6.51 -11.33 -1.01
C TYR A 169 6.32 -10.92 -2.48
N TYR A 170 5.64 -9.79 -2.72
CA TYR A 170 5.31 -9.34 -4.08
C TYR A 170 6.29 -8.33 -4.66
N SER A 171 7.15 -7.72 -3.85
CA SER A 171 8.16 -6.77 -4.30
C SER A 171 9.55 -7.20 -3.88
N ASP A 172 10.55 -6.73 -4.64
CA ASP A 172 11.97 -6.83 -4.33
C ASP A 172 12.44 -5.76 -3.33
N ARG A 173 11.52 -4.96 -2.80
CA ARG A 173 11.80 -3.86 -1.87
C ARG A 173 11.49 -4.26 -0.43
N ASN A 174 12.31 -3.76 0.49
CA ASN A 174 12.08 -3.91 1.92
C ASN A 174 11.11 -2.84 2.42
N TRP A 175 9.96 -3.27 2.93
CA TRP A 175 8.97 -2.36 3.51
C TRP A 175 9.55 -1.53 4.66
N GLY A 176 9.40 -0.20 4.55
CA GLY A 176 9.88 0.75 5.54
C GLY A 176 11.37 1.10 5.48
N GLN A 177 12.13 0.56 4.51
CA GLN A 177 13.48 1.04 4.22
C GLN A 177 13.41 2.34 3.41
N ALA A 178 14.07 3.39 3.86
CA ALA A 178 13.86 4.74 3.34
C ALA A 178 14.21 4.94 1.85
N ASP A 179 15.21 4.20 1.35
CA ASP A 179 15.65 4.23 -0.05
C ASP A 179 14.66 3.59 -1.05
N ASN A 180 13.64 2.89 -0.54
CA ASN A 180 12.57 2.31 -1.35
C ASN A 180 11.43 3.30 -1.66
N TYR A 181 11.54 4.55 -1.21
CA TYR A 181 10.53 5.59 -1.33
C TYR A 181 11.18 6.93 -1.72
N ASP A 182 10.44 7.82 -2.38
CA ASP A 182 10.91 9.17 -2.67
C ASP A 182 10.93 10.06 -1.42
N LEU A 183 10.00 9.79 -0.49
CA LEU A 183 9.88 10.46 0.79
C LEU A 183 9.59 9.46 1.91
N ALA A 184 10.37 9.52 3.00
CA ALA A 184 10.03 8.88 4.26
C ALA A 184 9.81 9.97 5.32
N LEU A 185 8.58 10.10 5.84
CA LEU A 185 8.17 11.19 6.71
C LEU A 185 7.77 10.68 8.09
N ASN A 186 8.31 11.34 9.13
CA ASN A 186 7.95 11.09 10.51
C ASN A 186 6.76 11.98 10.92
N SER A 187 5.55 11.40 10.96
CA SER A 187 4.34 12.14 11.33
C SER A 187 4.25 12.50 12.81
N GLY A 188 5.06 11.86 13.67
CA GLY A 188 5.19 12.25 15.07
C GLY A 188 5.87 13.60 15.25
N LEU A 189 6.85 13.90 14.40
CA LEU A 189 7.59 15.16 14.43
C LEU A 189 6.90 16.27 13.63
N LEU A 190 6.37 15.93 12.46
CA LEU A 190 5.78 16.91 11.53
C LEU A 190 4.30 17.20 11.79
N GLY A 191 3.60 16.31 12.50
CA GLY A 191 2.15 16.27 12.48
C GLY A 191 1.60 15.91 11.09
N GLU A 192 0.27 15.84 10.98
CA GLU A 192 -0.37 15.56 9.68
C GLU A 192 -0.18 16.72 8.69
N ASP A 193 -0.34 17.95 9.16
CA ASP A 193 -0.27 19.16 8.32
C ASP A 193 1.13 19.34 7.73
N GLY A 194 2.17 19.19 8.57
CA GLY A 194 3.55 19.27 8.11
C GLY A 194 3.91 18.17 7.12
N CYS A 195 3.38 16.95 7.28
CA CYS A 195 3.56 15.89 6.28
C CYS A 195 2.96 16.30 4.93
N ILE A 196 1.72 16.81 4.92
CA ILE A 196 1.03 17.23 3.70
C ILE A 196 1.78 18.37 3.01
N GLU A 197 2.21 19.38 3.77
CA GLU A 197 2.98 20.52 3.24
C GLU A 197 4.30 20.08 2.59
N VAL A 198 5.02 19.14 3.21
CA VAL A 198 6.26 18.58 2.67
C VAL A 198 5.99 17.82 1.36
N ILE A 199 4.94 16.99 1.32
CA ILE A 199 4.58 16.24 0.11
C ILE A 199 4.24 17.22 -1.03
N ILE A 200 3.39 18.21 -0.78
CA ILE A 200 3.02 19.21 -1.80
C ILE A 200 4.25 19.99 -2.28
N THR A 201 5.13 20.39 -1.36
CA THR A 201 6.38 21.08 -1.70
C THR A 201 7.26 20.21 -2.60
N PHE A 202 7.42 18.93 -2.26
CA PHE A 202 8.17 17.97 -3.07
C PHE A 202 7.60 17.84 -4.50
N LEU A 203 6.28 17.64 -4.61
CA LEU A 203 5.58 17.55 -5.90
C LEU A 203 5.82 18.79 -6.76
N ASN A 204 5.70 19.98 -6.17
CA ASN A 204 5.94 21.26 -6.85
C ASN A 204 7.39 21.37 -7.35
N ARG A 205 8.38 20.99 -6.51
CA ARG A 205 9.81 21.03 -6.89
C ARG A 205 10.14 20.03 -7.99
N MET A 206 9.56 18.83 -7.94
CA MET A 206 9.69 17.84 -9.00
C MET A 206 9.12 18.36 -10.32
N ALA A 207 7.92 18.96 -10.30
CA ALA A 207 7.29 19.53 -11.50
C ALA A 207 8.16 20.62 -12.14
N LEU A 208 8.71 21.53 -11.34
CA LEU A 208 9.63 22.58 -11.81
C LEU A 208 10.92 21.99 -12.41
N ARG A 209 11.52 20.98 -11.78
CA ARG A 209 12.73 20.32 -12.29
C ARG A 209 12.49 19.61 -13.61
N LYS A 210 11.33 18.94 -13.77
CA LYS A 210 10.95 18.29 -15.04
C LYS A 210 10.77 19.34 -16.14
N LYS A 211 10.16 20.49 -15.86
CA LYS A 211 10.00 21.60 -16.82
C LYS A 211 11.34 22.22 -17.24
N ALA A 212 12.34 22.27 -16.36
CA ALA A 212 13.66 22.82 -16.69
C ALA A 212 14.54 21.88 -17.55
N ARG A 213 14.17 20.59 -17.68
CA ARG A 213 14.92 19.56 -18.40
C ARG A 213 14.34 19.21 -19.78
N GLY A 214 13.11 19.62 -20.06
CA GLY A 214 12.43 19.43 -21.35
C GLY A 214 12.34 20.73 -22.11
#